data_AF-A0A419JPB0-F1
#
_entry.id   AF-A0A419JPB0-F1
#
_cell.length_a   1.000
_cell.length_b   1.000
_cell.length_c   1.000
_cell.angle_alpha   90.00
_cell.angle_beta   90.00
_cell.angle_gamma   90.00
#
_symmetry.space_group_name_H-M   'P 1'
#
loop_
_entity.id
_entity.type
_entity.pdbx_description
1 polymer ?
#
loop_
_entity_poly.entity_id
_entity_poly.type
_entity_poly.pdbx_seq_one_letter_code
_entity_poly.pdbx_strand_id
1 'polypeptide(L)'
;RRIGTAHDWCATGDRPRYPIIHWVSDDHIEVVVRAPDQTYSGIGETGIASELGNIVQFERFGFVRIDSVDMENQRTVAYFAHR
;
A
#
# COMPACT_ATOMS: atom_id res chain seq x y z
N ARG A 1 -28.56 12.40 -6.63
CA ARG A 1 -27.12 12.78 -6.53
C ARG A 1 -26.45 12.25 -7.79
N ARG A 2 -26.00 13.11 -8.73
CA ARG A 2 -25.39 12.65 -9.99
C ARG A 2 -23.97 12.17 -9.68
N ILE A 3 -23.68 10.90 -9.95
CA ILE A 3 -22.32 10.38 -9.85
C ILE A 3 -21.59 10.88 -11.11
N GLY A 4 -20.58 11.72 -10.94
CA GLY A 4 -19.76 12.21 -12.06
C GLY A 4 -18.95 11.06 -12.69
N THR A 5 -18.58 11.22 -13.95
CA THR A 5 -17.74 10.27 -14.70
C THR A 5 -16.27 10.42 -14.31
N ALA A 6 -15.40 9.44 -14.59
CA ALA A 6 -13.97 9.55 -14.30
C ALA A 6 -13.35 10.86 -14.83
N HIS A 7 -13.77 11.29 -16.03
CA HIS A 7 -13.36 12.56 -16.63
C HIS A 7 -13.70 13.76 -15.75
N ASP A 8 -14.77 13.73 -14.97
CA ASP A 8 -15.20 14.83 -14.10
C ASP A 8 -14.35 14.95 -12.83
N TRP A 9 -13.75 13.85 -12.37
CA TRP A 9 -12.96 13.79 -11.13
C TRP A 9 -11.44 13.85 -11.37
N CYS A 10 -11.00 13.56 -12.60
CA CYS A 10 -9.59 13.69 -12.97
C CYS A 10 -9.13 15.16 -12.90
N ALA A 11 -7.96 15.36 -12.31
CA ALA A 11 -7.30 16.65 -12.29
C ALA A 11 -6.89 17.05 -13.73
N THR A 12 -7.48 18.13 -14.25
CA THR A 12 -7.09 18.77 -15.52
C THR A 12 -6.31 20.06 -15.24
N GLY A 13 -5.82 20.75 -16.28
CA GLY A 13 -5.15 22.05 -16.11
C GLY A 13 -6.04 23.13 -15.46
N ASP A 14 -7.35 22.93 -15.55
CA ASP A 14 -8.41 23.89 -15.20
C ASP A 14 -9.15 23.48 -13.92
N ARG A 15 -8.80 22.33 -13.32
CA ARG A 15 -9.39 21.82 -12.09
C ARG A 15 -8.35 21.71 -10.97
N PRO A 16 -8.75 21.92 -9.71
CA PRO A 16 -7.84 21.80 -8.58
C PRO A 16 -7.29 20.37 -8.48
N ARG A 17 -5.97 20.25 -8.25
CA ARG A 17 -5.36 18.97 -7.92
C ARG A 17 -5.65 18.64 -6.46
N TYR A 18 -6.48 17.63 -6.23
CA TYR A 18 -6.68 17.11 -4.88
C TYR A 18 -5.46 16.31 -4.42
N PRO A 19 -5.14 16.30 -3.11
CA PRO A 19 -4.13 15.39 -2.58
C PRO A 19 -4.51 13.95 -2.87
N ILE A 20 -3.61 13.23 -3.55
CA ILE A 20 -3.77 11.80 -3.81
C ILE A 20 -3.40 11.04 -2.54
N ILE A 21 -4.21 10.06 -2.18
CA ILE A 21 -3.96 9.12 -1.07
C ILE A 21 -3.86 7.70 -1.64
N HIS A 22 -3.06 6.86 -1.00
CA HIS A 22 -3.14 5.42 -1.25
C HIS A 22 -4.37 4.85 -0.53
N TRP A 23 -4.85 3.70 -0.98
CA TRP A 23 -5.98 2.98 -0.40
C TRP A 23 -5.82 1.48 -0.68
N VAL A 24 -6.61 0.67 0.01
CA VAL A 24 -6.68 -0.78 -0.20
C VAL A 24 -8.15 -1.19 -0.24
N SER A 25 -8.47 -2.25 -0.97
CA SER A 25 -9.79 -2.87 -0.98
C SER A 25 -10.12 -3.58 0.33
N ASP A 26 -11.40 -3.93 0.52
CA ASP A 26 -11.84 -4.76 1.66
C ASP A 26 -11.19 -6.15 1.66
N ASP A 27 -10.85 -6.68 0.47
CA ASP A 27 -9.96 -7.85 0.34
C ASP A 27 -8.51 -7.37 0.52
N HIS A 28 -7.94 -7.67 1.70
CA HIS A 28 -6.64 -7.19 2.13
C HIS A 28 -5.92 -8.25 2.98
N ILE A 29 -4.63 -8.03 3.22
CA ILE A 29 -3.82 -8.81 4.14
C ILE A 29 -3.24 -7.91 5.22
N GLU A 30 -2.99 -8.47 6.41
CA GLU A 30 -2.27 -7.78 7.47
C GLU A 30 -0.80 -7.62 7.06
N VAL A 31 -0.24 -6.44 7.27
CA VAL A 31 1.17 -6.15 6.98
C VAL A 31 1.84 -5.55 8.20
N VAL A 32 2.97 -6.11 8.58
CA VAL A 32 3.85 -5.58 9.62
C VAL A 32 5.17 -5.16 8.99
N VAL A 33 5.49 -3.88 9.04
CA VAL A 33 6.78 -3.36 8.59
C VAL A 33 7.68 -3.08 9.79
N ARG A 34 8.84 -3.73 9.82
CA ARG A 34 9.88 -3.50 10.82
C ARG A 34 10.88 -2.49 10.29
N ALA A 35 10.98 -1.34 10.95
CA ALA A 35 12.04 -0.36 10.75
C ALA A 35 13.01 -0.38 11.96
N PRO A 36 14.23 0.17 11.82
CA PRO A 36 15.20 0.19 12.91
C PRO A 36 14.73 0.93 14.17
N ASP A 37 13.89 1.95 13.99
CA ASP A 37 13.36 2.84 15.03
C ASP A 37 12.00 2.39 15.56
N GLN A 38 11.14 1.83 14.70
CA GLN A 38 9.80 1.41 15.09
C GLN A 38 9.22 0.28 14.24
N THR A 39 8.12 -0.30 14.72
CA THR A 39 7.30 -1.23 13.94
C THR A 39 6.00 -0.55 13.53
N TYR A 40 5.65 -0.70 12.25
CA TYR A 40 4.37 -0.28 11.70
C TYR A 40 3.48 -1.50 11.51
N SER A 41 2.22 -1.42 11.93
CA SER A 41 1.20 -2.42 11.66
C SER A 41 0.10 -1.79 10.83
N GLY A 42 -0.39 -2.50 9.82
CA GLY A 42 -1.43 -2.02 8.94
C GLY A 42 -1.97 -3.11 8.02
N ILE A 43 -2.57 -2.67 6.92
CA ILE A 43 -3.16 -3.54 5.91
C ILE A 43 -2.59 -3.19 4.53
N GLY A 44 -2.49 -4.19 3.68
CA GLY A 44 -1.98 -4.05 2.31
C GLY A 44 -2.76 -4.91 1.33
N GLU A 45 -2.52 -4.69 0.05
CA GLU A 45 -3.16 -5.47 -1.01
C GLU A 45 -2.72 -6.94 -0.97
N THR A 46 -3.63 -7.84 -1.35
CA THR A 46 -3.38 -9.29 -1.36
C THR A 46 -2.21 -9.70 -2.26
N GLY A 47 -1.94 -8.91 -3.31
CA GLY A 47 -0.82 -9.11 -4.23
C GLY A 47 0.56 -9.05 -3.56
N ILE A 48 0.71 -8.42 -2.40
CA ILE A 48 1.99 -8.39 -1.67
C ILE A 48 2.49 -9.80 -1.34
N ALA A 49 1.59 -10.76 -1.14
CA ALA A 49 1.94 -12.14 -0.83
C ALA A 49 2.79 -12.83 -1.91
N SER A 50 2.72 -12.41 -3.18
CA SER A 50 3.55 -12.97 -4.25
C SER A 50 4.97 -12.39 -4.31
N GLU A 51 5.27 -11.37 -3.50
CA GLU A 51 6.52 -10.61 -3.56
C GLU A 51 7.57 -11.08 -2.54
N LEU A 52 7.43 -12.31 -2.01
CA LEU A 52 8.36 -12.88 -1.03
C LEU A 52 9.82 -12.80 -1.51
N GLY A 53 10.66 -12.13 -0.72
CA GLY A 53 12.08 -11.92 -1.01
C GLY A 53 12.40 -10.65 -1.81
N ASN A 54 11.40 -10.04 -2.46
CA ASN A 54 11.57 -8.84 -3.28
C ASN A 54 11.52 -7.56 -2.44
N ILE A 55 12.12 -6.50 -2.99
CA ILE A 55 11.94 -5.12 -2.51
C ILE A 55 10.85 -4.47 -3.35
N VAL A 56 9.80 -4.01 -2.69
CA VAL A 56 8.62 -3.39 -3.31
C VAL A 56 8.41 -1.98 -2.77
N GLN A 57 7.70 -1.15 -3.54
CA GLN A 57 7.37 0.21 -3.13
C GLN A 57 5.96 0.26 -2.55
N PHE A 58 5.84 0.63 -1.28
CA PHE A 58 4.55 1.03 -0.71
C PHE A 58 4.36 2.52 -0.96
N GLU A 59 3.35 2.86 -1.78
CA GLU A 59 3.14 4.22 -2.23
C GLU A 59 2.98 5.21 -1.05
N ARG A 60 3.75 6.31 -1.11
CA ARG A 60 3.78 7.38 -0.09
C ARG A 60 4.31 6.96 1.28
N PHE A 61 4.64 5.69 1.47
CA PHE A 61 5.27 5.14 2.69
C PHE A 61 6.79 4.98 2.49
N GLY A 62 7.21 4.17 1.51
CA GLY A 62 8.62 3.88 1.23
C GLY A 62 8.82 2.50 0.61
N PHE A 63 10.08 2.13 0.39
CA PHE A 63 10.49 0.81 -0.08
C PHE A 63 10.65 -0.16 1.10
N VAL A 64 10.15 -1.38 0.91
CA VAL A 64 10.23 -2.46 1.91
C VAL A 64 10.63 -3.76 1.26
N ARG A 65 11.39 -4.61 1.96
CA ARG A 65 11.66 -5.99 1.55
C ARG A 65 10.65 -6.92 2.20
N ILE A 66 9.94 -7.72 1.42
CA ILE A 66 9.04 -8.74 1.96
C ILE A 66 9.86 -9.94 2.42
N ASP A 67 9.77 -10.29 3.69
CA ASP A 67 10.65 -11.30 4.31
C ASP A 67 9.88 -12.57 4.72
N SER A 68 8.61 -12.45 5.10
CA SER A 68 7.75 -13.61 5.37
C SER A 68 6.31 -13.39 4.93
N VAL A 69 5.68 -14.44 4.42
CA VAL A 69 4.26 -14.48 4.04
C VAL A 69 3.61 -15.69 4.68
N ASP A 70 2.54 -15.45 5.42
CA ASP A 70 1.68 -16.46 6.04
C ASP A 70 0.29 -16.36 5.39
N MET A 71 0.04 -17.27 4.45
CA MET A 71 -1.22 -17.30 3.70
C MET A 71 -2.39 -17.84 4.52
N GLU A 72 -2.13 -18.64 5.55
CA GLU A 72 -3.19 -19.20 6.40
C GLU A 72 -3.79 -18.10 7.30
N ASN A 73 -2.93 -17.23 7.83
CA ASN A 73 -3.33 -16.09 8.66
C ASN A 73 -3.44 -14.76 7.90
N GLN A 74 -3.32 -14.78 6.57
CA GLN A 74 -3.33 -13.59 5.70
C GLN A 74 -2.43 -12.46 6.22
N ARG A 75 -1.18 -12.79 6.57
CA ARG A 75 -0.23 -11.86 7.19
C ARG A 75 1.12 -11.85 6.48
N THR A 76 1.69 -10.67 6.31
CA THR A 76 3.03 -10.46 5.76
C THR A 76 3.90 -9.65 6.70
N VAL A 77 5.18 -10.01 6.78
CA VAL A 77 6.21 -9.21 7.47
C VAL A 77 7.21 -8.68 6.45
N ALA A 78 7.49 -7.39 6.54
CA ALA A 78 8.45 -6.70 5.69
C ALA A 78 9.44 -5.88 6.53
N TYR A 79 10.60 -5.57 5.95
CA TYR A 79 11.60 -4.69 6.55
C TYR A 79 11.71 -3.40 5.76
N PHE A 80 11.68 -2.27 6.46
CA PHE A 80 11.82 -0.95 5.86
C PHE A 80 13.23 -0.76 5.30
N ALA A 81 13.32 -0.31 4.06
CA ALA A 81 14.59 -0.03 3.40
C ALA A 81 14.91 1.48 3.40
N HIS A 82 14.14 2.26 2.64
CA HIS A 82 14.30 3.71 2.50
C HIS A 82 13.03 4.35 1.95
N ARG A 83 12.96 5.69 1.94
CA ARG A 83 11.84 6.47 1.42
C ARG A 83 12.31 7.49 0.39
#